data_AF-A0A7X8R1T1-F1
#
_entry.id   AF-A0A7X8R1T1-F1
#
_cell.length_a   1.000
_cell.length_b   1.000
_cell.length_c   1.000
_cell.angle_alpha   90.00
_cell.angle_beta   90.00
_cell.angle_gamma   90.00
#
_symmetry.space_group_name_H-M   'P 1'
#
loop_
_entity.id
_entity.type
_entity.pdbx_description
1 polymer ?
#
loop_
_entity_poly.entity_id
_entity_poly.type
_entity_poly.pdbx_seq_one_letter_code
_entity_poly.pdbx_strand_id
1 'polypeptide(L)'
;MSSVKDKLINWVAELESYNMPDWNDLPDIDLYMDQVITYLEKQLSVFSRNDDEKLITPAMINNYVKNEIIPRPLNKKYTREHMAHLIAVLNLKNILSLLDITRLISHEESDKPVNVLFGQLKSIQDEVFKDTALRVRDSLEKFDGDNFDRDNEERLRLLALKFSLEANANRIAAKKILDEIMANKAELQAEELKANGKGKEKNKDKNKT
;
A
#
# COMPACT_ATOMS: atom_id res chain seq x y z
N MET A 1 7.98 -11.43 -34.13
CA MET A 1 7.44 -10.57 -33.06
C MET A 1 6.92 -11.49 -31.97
N SER A 2 7.23 -11.23 -30.70
CA SER A 2 6.65 -11.98 -29.57
C SER A 2 5.12 -11.85 -29.60
N SER A 3 4.40 -12.98 -29.47
CA SER A 3 2.93 -13.00 -29.49
C SER A 3 2.37 -12.28 -28.26
N VAL A 4 1.09 -11.90 -28.28
CA VAL A 4 0.42 -11.30 -27.09
C VAL A 4 0.52 -12.24 -25.89
N LYS A 5 0.36 -13.56 -26.13
CA LYS A 5 0.49 -14.61 -25.13
C LYS A 5 1.89 -14.62 -24.52
N ASP A 6 2.94 -14.61 -25.33
CA ASP A 6 4.34 -14.59 -24.84
C ASP A 6 4.63 -13.35 -23.99
N LYS A 7 4.16 -12.17 -24.42
CA LYS A 7 4.34 -10.92 -23.67
C LYS A 7 3.69 -10.99 -22.30
N LEU A 8 2.47 -11.53 -22.23
CA LEU A 8 1.74 -11.68 -20.97
C LEU A 8 2.36 -12.76 -20.08
N ILE A 9 2.84 -13.88 -20.65
CA ILE A 9 3.58 -14.92 -19.89
C ILE A 9 4.84 -14.32 -19.26
N ASN A 10 5.62 -13.54 -20.02
CA ASN A 10 6.81 -12.89 -19.49
C ASN A 10 6.46 -11.89 -18.38
N TRP A 11 5.43 -11.06 -18.58
CA TRP A 11 4.96 -10.12 -17.55
C TRP A 11 4.47 -10.84 -16.28
N VAL A 12 3.75 -11.96 -16.42
CA VAL A 12 3.33 -12.78 -15.27
C VAL A 12 4.54 -13.33 -14.52
N ALA A 13 5.56 -13.81 -15.23
CA ALA A 13 6.80 -14.29 -14.61
C ALA A 13 7.55 -13.16 -13.88
N GLU A 14 7.60 -11.96 -14.46
CA GLU A 14 8.15 -10.77 -13.79
C GLU A 14 7.38 -10.44 -12.51
N LEU A 15 6.04 -10.48 -12.55
CA LEU A 15 5.17 -10.23 -11.39
C LEU A 15 5.36 -11.27 -10.28
N GLU A 16 5.50 -12.55 -10.63
CA GLU A 16 5.76 -13.65 -9.67
C GLU A 16 7.17 -13.59 -9.09
N SER A 17 8.14 -13.10 -9.86
CA SER A 17 9.53 -12.95 -9.42
C SER A 17 9.76 -11.67 -8.62
N TYR A 18 8.84 -10.71 -8.70
CA TYR A 18 8.90 -9.48 -7.93
C TYR A 18 8.81 -9.81 -6.45
N ASN A 19 9.81 -9.37 -5.70
CA ASN A 19 9.83 -9.48 -4.26
C ASN A 19 10.06 -8.10 -3.68
N MET A 20 9.13 -7.65 -2.85
CA MET A 20 9.33 -6.45 -2.05
C MET A 20 10.54 -6.65 -1.12
N PRO A 21 11.41 -5.65 -0.94
CA PRO A 21 12.60 -5.80 -0.10
C PRO A 21 12.21 -6.16 1.33
N ASP A 22 13.01 -7.00 2.00
CA ASP A 22 12.85 -7.18 3.43
C ASP A 22 13.28 -5.93 4.19
N TRP A 23 12.84 -5.82 5.44
CA TRP A 23 13.22 -4.71 6.32
C TRP A 23 14.74 -4.50 6.38
N ASN A 24 15.50 -5.61 6.45
CA ASN A 24 16.95 -5.58 6.55
C ASN A 24 17.64 -5.22 5.23
N ASP A 25 16.95 -5.39 4.10
CA ASP A 25 17.47 -5.04 2.77
C ASP A 25 17.24 -3.55 2.44
N LEU A 26 16.40 -2.87 3.23
CA LEU A 26 16.25 -1.43 3.12
C LEU A 26 17.57 -0.72 3.51
N PRO A 27 17.91 0.40 2.86
CA PRO A 27 19.13 1.16 3.13
C PRO A 27 19.33 1.43 4.63
N ASP A 28 20.50 1.06 5.15
CA ASP A 28 20.90 1.31 6.55
C ASP A 28 21.55 2.68 6.74
N ILE A 29 21.89 3.36 5.64
CA ILE A 29 22.38 4.73 5.63
C ILE A 29 21.23 5.68 5.32
N ASP A 30 21.24 6.86 5.92
CA ASP A 30 20.26 7.87 5.55
C ASP A 30 20.55 8.44 4.15
N LEU A 31 19.49 8.59 3.37
CA LEU A 31 19.55 8.99 1.97
C LEU A 31 19.15 10.45 1.77
N TYR A 32 19.76 11.11 0.80
CA TYR A 32 19.27 12.38 0.26
C TYR A 32 18.10 12.14 -0.72
N MET A 33 17.31 13.19 -0.97
CA MET A 33 16.08 13.12 -1.78
C MET A 33 16.26 12.44 -3.15
N ASP A 34 17.32 12.77 -3.86
CA ASP A 34 17.68 12.18 -5.15
C ASP A 34 17.93 10.67 -5.04
N GLN A 35 18.68 10.25 -4.02
CA GLN A 35 18.95 8.84 -3.74
C GLN A 35 17.67 8.08 -3.36
N VAL A 36 16.75 8.71 -2.62
CA VAL A 36 15.44 8.14 -2.30
C VAL A 36 14.64 7.87 -3.57
N ILE A 37 14.58 8.84 -4.48
CA ILE A 37 13.84 8.70 -5.75
C ILE A 37 14.44 7.56 -6.57
N THR A 38 15.76 7.56 -6.78
CA THR A 38 16.44 6.50 -7.53
C THR A 38 16.21 5.13 -6.90
N TYR A 39 16.25 5.04 -5.57
CA TYR A 39 15.96 3.79 -4.86
C TYR A 39 14.52 3.32 -5.12
N LEU A 40 13.52 4.20 -4.96
CA LEU A 40 12.11 3.84 -5.12
C LEU A 40 11.74 3.49 -6.57
N GLU A 41 12.31 4.20 -7.54
CA GLU A 41 12.13 3.87 -8.97
C GLU A 41 12.66 2.47 -9.29
N LYS A 42 13.81 2.09 -8.73
CA LYS A 42 14.36 0.74 -8.88
C LYS A 42 13.49 -0.32 -8.19
N GLN A 43 12.99 -0.04 -6.98
CA GLN A 43 12.20 -1.00 -6.20
C GLN A 43 10.78 -1.21 -6.72
N LEU A 44 10.25 -0.26 -7.50
CA LEU A 44 8.85 -0.25 -7.93
C LEU A 44 8.73 -0.26 -9.46
N SER A 45 9.77 -0.68 -10.17
CA SER A 45 9.79 -0.72 -11.64
C SER A 45 8.69 -1.61 -12.23
N VAL A 46 8.30 -2.69 -11.55
CA VAL A 46 7.21 -3.60 -11.96
C VAL A 46 5.84 -2.88 -12.06
N PHE A 47 5.69 -1.75 -11.37
CA PHE A 47 4.47 -0.94 -11.38
C PHE A 47 4.46 0.13 -12.47
N SER A 48 5.60 0.35 -13.15
CA SER A 48 5.70 1.37 -14.18
C SER A 48 4.99 0.89 -15.46
N ARG A 49 4.06 1.71 -15.97
CA ARG A 49 3.33 1.38 -17.20
C ARG A 49 4.12 1.72 -18.46
N ASN A 50 5.06 2.67 -18.37
CA ASN A 50 5.94 3.14 -19.46
C ASN A 50 7.21 3.77 -18.85
N ASP A 51 8.35 3.72 -19.56
CA ASP A 51 9.62 4.32 -19.12
C ASP A 51 9.55 5.85 -18.88
N ASP A 52 8.54 6.52 -19.42
CA ASP A 52 8.37 7.98 -19.34
C ASP A 52 7.60 8.47 -18.09
N GLU A 53 6.88 7.60 -17.37
CA GLU A 53 6.08 8.01 -16.21
C GLU A 53 6.90 8.02 -14.93
N LYS A 54 7.09 9.22 -14.34
CA LYS A 54 7.78 9.34 -13.05
C LYS A 54 6.94 8.77 -11.92
N LEU A 55 7.39 7.64 -11.39
CA LEU A 55 6.74 6.93 -10.28
C LEU A 55 6.64 7.79 -9.00
N ILE A 56 7.66 8.61 -8.76
CA ILE A 56 7.72 9.55 -7.64
C ILE A 56 8.51 10.82 -8.03
N THR A 57 8.17 11.94 -7.38
CA THR A 57 8.87 13.22 -7.58
C THR A 57 9.22 13.86 -6.23
N PRO A 58 10.20 14.80 -6.18
CA PRO A 58 10.51 15.52 -4.95
C PRO A 58 9.30 16.26 -4.36
N ALA A 59 8.44 16.81 -5.22
CA ALA A 59 7.22 17.49 -4.81
C ALA A 59 6.23 16.53 -4.11
N MET A 60 6.10 15.30 -4.61
CA MET A 60 5.27 14.28 -3.97
C MET A 60 5.80 13.89 -2.59
N ILE A 61 7.11 13.66 -2.46
CA ILE A 61 7.74 13.35 -1.15
C ILE A 61 7.51 14.50 -0.17
N ASN A 62 7.69 15.74 -0.61
CA ASN A 62 7.42 16.92 0.22
C ASN A 62 5.94 17.03 0.62
N ASN A 63 5.01 16.66 -0.27
CA ASN A 63 3.59 16.58 0.07
C ASN A 63 3.32 15.52 1.12
N TYR A 64 3.99 14.37 1.08
CA TYR A 64 3.84 13.32 2.09
C TYR A 64 4.39 13.75 3.45
N VAL A 65 5.52 14.45 3.49
CA VAL A 65 6.07 15.07 4.72
C VAL A 65 5.10 16.13 5.27
N LYS A 66 4.57 16.99 4.40
CA LYS A 66 3.69 18.10 4.80
C LYS A 66 2.37 17.62 5.38
N ASN A 67 1.82 16.51 4.87
CA ASN A 67 0.58 15.91 5.36
C ASN A 67 0.85 14.83 6.44
N GLU A 68 2.06 14.77 6.99
CA GLU A 68 2.42 13.88 8.11
C GLU A 68 2.19 12.39 7.83
N ILE A 69 2.22 12.03 6.55
CA ILE A 69 2.13 10.63 6.09
C ILE A 69 3.46 9.92 6.32
N ILE A 70 4.55 10.68 6.17
CA ILE A 70 5.88 10.26 6.56
C ILE A 70 6.47 11.27 7.55
N PRO A 71 7.34 10.83 8.48
CA PRO A 71 8.03 11.73 9.40
C PRO A 71 8.84 12.80 8.64
N ARG A 72 9.12 13.90 9.35
CA ARG A 72 10.01 14.94 8.80
C ARG A 72 11.44 14.41 8.74
N PRO A 73 12.14 14.51 7.59
CA PRO A 73 13.52 14.09 7.49
C PRO A 73 14.42 14.97 8.36
N LEU A 74 15.41 14.36 9.01
CA LEU A 74 16.40 15.08 9.80
C LEU A 74 17.54 15.56 8.89
N ASN A 75 17.87 16.86 8.91
CA ASN A 75 18.94 17.43 8.07
C ASN A 75 18.83 17.07 6.57
N LYS A 76 17.60 16.99 6.05
CA LYS A 76 17.26 16.58 4.66
C LYS A 76 17.64 15.13 4.31
N LYS A 77 17.80 14.29 5.33
CA LYS A 77 18.13 12.88 5.18
C LYS A 77 16.95 12.00 5.58
N TYR A 78 16.72 10.96 4.78
CA TYR A 78 15.61 10.03 4.89
C TYR A 78 16.13 8.67 5.38
N THR A 79 15.56 8.19 6.47
CA THR A 79 15.96 6.94 7.13
C THR A 79 15.30 5.72 6.48
N ARG A 80 15.70 4.52 6.92
CA ARG A 80 15.02 3.25 6.61
C ARG A 80 13.51 3.30 6.82
N GLU A 81 13.06 3.90 7.92
CA GLU A 81 11.62 4.04 8.20
C GLU A 81 10.91 4.87 7.14
N HIS A 82 11.53 5.94 6.64
CA HIS A 82 10.96 6.72 5.55
C HIS A 82 10.81 5.86 4.29
N MET A 83 11.76 4.97 4.00
CA MET A 83 11.69 4.08 2.82
C MET A 83 10.50 3.13 2.94
N ALA A 84 10.31 2.54 4.12
CA ALA A 84 9.18 1.64 4.38
C ALA A 84 7.83 2.34 4.15
N HIS A 85 7.64 3.54 4.71
CA HIS A 85 6.41 4.30 4.51
C HIS A 85 6.21 4.72 3.05
N LEU A 86 7.27 5.19 2.37
CA LEU A 86 7.18 5.60 0.97
C LEU A 86 6.80 4.43 0.05
N ILE A 87 7.38 3.25 0.26
CA ILE A 87 6.98 2.03 -0.47
C ILE A 87 5.51 1.71 -0.22
N ALA A 88 5.04 1.77 1.03
CA ALA A 88 3.64 1.52 1.38
C ALA A 88 2.69 2.52 0.68
N VAL A 89 3.00 3.82 0.76
CA VAL A 89 2.21 4.87 0.10
C VAL A 89 2.14 4.66 -1.41
N LEU A 90 3.26 4.33 -2.05
CA LEU A 90 3.31 4.15 -3.50
C LEU A 90 2.52 2.93 -3.98
N ASN A 91 2.45 1.87 -3.17
CA ASN A 91 1.59 0.71 -3.45
C ASN A 91 0.09 1.04 -3.30
N LEU A 92 -0.28 1.91 -2.37
CA LEU A 92 -1.68 2.13 -1.98
C LEU A 92 -2.33 3.38 -2.61
N LYS A 93 -1.54 4.39 -3.02
CA LYS A 93 -2.03 5.72 -3.46
C LYS A 93 -3.02 5.72 -4.62
N ASN A 94 -2.98 4.69 -5.47
CA ASN A 94 -3.88 4.58 -6.62
C ASN A 94 -5.24 3.98 -6.24
N ILE A 95 -5.37 3.44 -5.04
CA ILE A 95 -6.56 2.76 -4.53
C ILE A 95 -7.21 3.55 -3.41
N LEU A 96 -6.42 4.08 -2.48
CA LEU A 96 -6.92 4.73 -1.27
C LEU A 96 -6.55 6.22 -1.21
N SER A 97 -7.34 6.98 -0.45
CA SER A 97 -6.99 8.37 -0.14
C SER A 97 -5.78 8.41 0.78
N LEU A 98 -5.03 9.52 0.76
CA LEU A 98 -3.88 9.69 1.66
C LEU A 98 -4.26 9.55 3.14
N LEU A 99 -5.44 10.03 3.53
CA LEU A 99 -5.96 9.88 4.89
C LEU A 99 -6.18 8.40 5.26
N ASP A 100 -6.77 7.63 4.35
CA ASP A 100 -7.03 6.20 4.57
C ASP A 100 -5.72 5.39 4.59
N ILE A 101 -4.75 5.78 3.78
CA ILE A 101 -3.40 5.19 3.80
C ILE A 101 -2.75 5.45 5.15
N THR A 102 -2.74 6.70 5.63
CA THR A 102 -2.22 7.02 6.97
C THR A 102 -2.91 6.17 8.03
N ARG A 103 -4.23 5.99 7.99
CA ARG A 103 -4.95 5.14 8.97
C ARG A 103 -4.56 3.65 8.92
N LEU A 104 -4.11 3.15 7.76
CA LEU A 104 -3.64 1.77 7.62
C LEU A 104 -2.20 1.58 8.06
N ILE A 105 -1.34 2.58 7.81
CA ILE A 105 0.11 2.46 8.03
C ILE A 105 0.61 3.19 9.28
N SER A 106 -0.21 4.03 9.93
CA SER A 106 0.21 4.81 11.08
C SER A 106 0.45 3.91 12.29
N HIS A 107 1.61 4.12 12.91
CA HIS A 107 2.05 3.41 14.09
C HIS A 107 1.57 4.01 15.41
N GLU A 108 1.02 5.22 15.39
CA GLU A 108 0.80 6.01 16.61
C GLU A 108 -0.09 5.30 17.66
N GLU A 109 -0.87 4.31 17.26
CA GLU A 109 -1.79 3.58 18.16
C GLU A 109 -1.54 2.07 18.23
N SER A 110 -0.65 1.53 17.39
CA SER A 110 -0.23 0.14 17.50
C SER A 110 1.15 0.13 18.11
N ASP A 111 1.34 -0.46 19.29
CA ASP A 111 2.66 -0.74 19.91
C ASP A 111 3.59 -1.61 19.03
N LYS A 112 3.22 -1.85 17.77
CA LYS A 112 3.98 -2.60 16.79
C LYS A 112 4.99 -1.69 16.11
N PRO A 113 6.25 -2.10 16.00
CA PRO A 113 7.29 -1.34 15.30
C PRO A 113 7.14 -1.40 13.77
N VAL A 114 7.76 -0.43 13.06
CA VAL A 114 7.65 -0.24 11.60
C VAL A 114 8.02 -1.46 10.78
N ASN A 115 9.04 -2.19 11.22
CA ASN A 115 9.47 -3.42 10.57
C ASN A 115 8.38 -4.50 10.55
N VAL A 116 7.52 -4.58 11.57
CA VAL A 116 6.45 -5.58 11.64
C VAL A 116 5.35 -5.27 10.62
N LEU A 117 4.87 -4.02 10.56
CA LEU A 117 3.86 -3.63 9.56
C LEU A 117 4.41 -3.77 8.14
N PHE A 118 5.68 -3.41 7.93
CA PHE A 118 6.32 -3.56 6.62
C PHE A 118 6.42 -5.02 6.18
N GLY A 119 6.78 -5.93 7.10
CA GLY A 119 6.78 -7.38 6.83
C GLY A 119 5.39 -7.95 6.53
N GLN A 120 4.35 -7.44 7.22
CA GLN A 120 2.96 -7.82 6.94
C GLN A 120 2.51 -7.32 5.56
N LEU A 121 2.84 -6.07 5.21
CA LEU A 121 2.56 -5.50 3.89
C LEU A 121 3.21 -6.34 2.78
N LYS A 122 4.49 -6.69 2.92
CA LYS A 122 5.21 -7.58 2.00
C LYS A 122 4.48 -8.92 1.85
N SER A 123 4.16 -9.58 2.95
CA SER A 123 3.52 -10.90 2.94
C SER A 123 2.16 -10.86 2.22
N ILE A 124 1.35 -9.83 2.47
CA ILE A 124 0.05 -9.64 1.82
C ILE A 124 0.24 -9.35 0.32
N GLN A 125 1.23 -8.53 -0.03
CA GLN A 125 1.50 -8.20 -1.42
C GLN A 125 1.93 -9.43 -2.22
N ASP A 126 2.84 -10.24 -1.69
CA ASP A 126 3.34 -11.46 -2.33
C ASP A 126 2.18 -12.45 -2.58
N GLU A 127 1.26 -12.60 -1.63
CA GLU A 127 0.05 -13.43 -1.77
C GLU A 127 -0.85 -12.92 -2.91
N VAL A 128 -1.18 -11.62 -2.90
CA VAL A 128 -2.09 -11.02 -3.88
C VAL A 128 -1.49 -11.03 -5.29
N PHE A 129 -0.17 -10.83 -5.40
CA PHE A 129 0.54 -10.88 -6.69
C PHE A 129 0.51 -12.29 -7.27
N LYS A 130 0.76 -13.30 -6.43
CA LYS A 130 0.70 -14.69 -6.83
C LYS A 130 -0.70 -15.10 -7.29
N ASP A 131 -1.76 -14.73 -6.56
CA ASP A 131 -3.15 -15.01 -6.99
C ASP A 131 -3.48 -14.34 -8.33
N THR A 132 -3.09 -13.08 -8.48
CA THR A 132 -3.31 -12.32 -9.73
C THR A 132 -2.57 -12.96 -10.90
N ALA A 133 -1.31 -13.34 -10.71
CA ALA A 133 -0.48 -14.02 -11.70
C ALA A 133 -1.09 -15.36 -12.14
N LEU A 134 -1.55 -16.19 -11.18
CA LEU A 134 -2.22 -17.46 -11.46
C LEU A 134 -3.48 -17.25 -12.31
N ARG A 135 -4.32 -16.27 -11.95
CA ARG A 135 -5.56 -15.99 -12.71
C ARG A 135 -5.30 -15.53 -14.14
N VAL A 136 -4.20 -14.83 -14.39
CA VAL A 136 -3.78 -14.46 -15.75
C VAL A 136 -3.27 -15.69 -16.49
N ARG A 137 -2.42 -16.51 -15.86
CA ARG A 137 -1.89 -17.76 -16.43
C ARG A 137 -3.00 -18.72 -16.84
N ASP A 138 -3.98 -18.97 -15.95
CA ASP A 138 -5.15 -19.82 -16.21
C ASP A 138 -5.99 -19.33 -17.41
N SER A 139 -6.00 -18.02 -17.66
CA SER A 139 -6.68 -17.44 -18.82
C SER A 139 -5.90 -17.69 -20.11
N LEU A 140 -4.56 -17.61 -20.05
CA LEU A 140 -3.64 -17.82 -21.17
C LEU A 140 -3.49 -19.29 -21.57
N GLU A 141 -3.59 -20.23 -20.61
CA GLU A 141 -3.55 -21.67 -20.88
C GLU A 141 -4.74 -22.14 -21.72
N LYS A 142 -5.85 -21.39 -21.68
CA LYS A 142 -7.08 -21.66 -22.46
C LYS A 142 -7.01 -21.10 -23.88
N PHE A 143 -5.87 -20.57 -24.31
CA PHE A 143 -5.69 -20.09 -25.68
C PHE A 143 -5.50 -21.29 -26.60
N ASP A 144 -6.37 -21.43 -27.60
CA ASP A 144 -6.23 -22.42 -28.66
C ASP A 144 -5.10 -22.00 -29.62
N GLY A 145 -3.87 -22.39 -29.27
CA GLY A 145 -2.65 -22.05 -30.01
C GLY A 145 -2.04 -20.69 -29.65
N ASP A 146 -1.22 -20.14 -30.56
CA ASP A 146 -0.50 -18.87 -30.38
C ASP A 146 -1.15 -17.68 -31.10
N ASN A 147 -2.23 -17.92 -31.84
CA ASN A 147 -2.96 -16.87 -32.54
C ASN A 147 -3.84 -16.07 -31.57
N PHE A 148 -3.66 -14.75 -31.60
CA PHE A 148 -4.53 -13.83 -30.88
C PHE A 148 -5.76 -13.53 -31.74
N ASP A 149 -6.78 -14.38 -31.61
CA ASP A 149 -8.05 -14.24 -32.30
C ASP A 149 -9.08 -13.47 -31.46
N ARG A 150 -10.30 -13.33 -32.02
CA ARG A 150 -11.40 -12.60 -31.37
C ARG A 150 -11.79 -13.22 -30.02
N ASP A 151 -11.75 -14.54 -29.90
CA ASP A 151 -12.19 -15.24 -28.70
C ASP A 151 -11.16 -15.07 -27.56
N ASN A 152 -9.87 -15.17 -27.87
CA ASN A 152 -8.78 -14.88 -26.94
C ASN A 152 -8.77 -13.39 -26.52
N GLU A 153 -9.05 -12.48 -27.46
CA GLU A 153 -9.21 -11.05 -27.15
C GLU A 153 -10.37 -10.80 -26.20
N GLU A 154 -11.56 -11.35 -26.46
CA GLU A 154 -12.73 -11.23 -25.59
C GLU A 154 -12.44 -11.78 -24.19
N ARG A 155 -11.76 -12.93 -24.09
CA ARG A 155 -11.36 -13.55 -22.82
C ARG A 155 -10.46 -12.62 -21.99
N LEU A 156 -9.44 -12.01 -22.60
CA LEU A 156 -8.57 -11.05 -21.92
C LEU A 156 -9.31 -9.76 -21.53
N ARG A 157 -10.20 -9.26 -22.39
CA ARG A 157 -11.04 -8.09 -22.08
C ARG A 157 -11.92 -8.34 -20.86
N LEU A 158 -12.57 -9.50 -20.79
CA LEU A 158 -13.40 -9.91 -19.65
C LEU A 158 -12.56 -10.08 -18.37
N LEU A 159 -11.34 -10.63 -18.47
CA LEU A 159 -10.44 -10.75 -17.32
C LEU A 159 -10.01 -9.37 -16.80
N ALA A 160 -9.62 -8.45 -17.68
CA ALA A 160 -9.26 -7.08 -17.32
C ALA A 160 -10.45 -6.33 -16.69
N LEU A 161 -11.66 -6.51 -17.22
CA LEU A 161 -12.90 -5.98 -16.65
C LEU A 161 -13.13 -6.55 -15.24
N LYS A 162 -12.97 -7.87 -15.06
CA LYS A 162 -13.13 -8.53 -13.77
C LYS A 162 -12.17 -7.97 -12.72
N PHE A 163 -10.88 -7.87 -13.03
CA PHE A 163 -9.90 -7.27 -12.10
C PHE A 163 -10.25 -5.83 -11.74
N SER A 164 -10.73 -5.04 -12.70
CA SER A 164 -11.13 -3.64 -12.47
C SER A 164 -12.31 -3.54 -11.50
N LEU A 165 -13.32 -4.42 -11.66
CA LEU A 165 -14.48 -4.45 -10.78
C LEU A 165 -14.13 -4.98 -9.38
N GLU A 166 -13.28 -6.01 -9.29
CA GLU A 166 -12.79 -6.54 -8.02
C GLU A 166 -11.97 -5.50 -7.25
N ALA A 167 -11.06 -4.79 -7.92
CA ALA A 167 -10.29 -3.71 -7.31
C ALA A 167 -11.20 -2.61 -6.75
N ASN A 168 -12.24 -2.22 -7.49
CA ASN A 168 -13.21 -1.24 -7.01
C ASN A 168 -14.04 -1.77 -5.83
N ALA A 169 -14.47 -3.04 -5.87
CA ALA A 169 -15.21 -3.66 -4.78
C ALA A 169 -14.36 -3.73 -3.49
N ASN A 170 -13.11 -4.19 -3.61
CA ASN A 170 -12.15 -4.26 -2.52
C ASN A 170 -11.83 -2.88 -1.95
N ARG A 171 -11.69 -1.86 -2.81
CA ARG A 171 -11.53 -0.46 -2.37
C ARG A 171 -12.71 0.03 -1.54
N ILE A 172 -13.94 -0.24 -1.98
CA ILE A 172 -15.16 0.13 -1.24
C ILE A 172 -15.20 -0.58 0.12
N ALA A 173 -14.91 -1.88 0.14
CA ALA A 173 -14.89 -2.68 1.36
C ALA A 173 -13.81 -2.19 2.34
N ALA A 174 -12.57 -1.96 1.86
CA ALA A 174 -11.47 -1.45 2.67
C ALA A 174 -11.82 -0.10 3.32
N LYS A 175 -12.41 0.82 2.55
CA LYS A 175 -12.89 2.09 3.08
C LYS A 175 -13.94 1.89 4.16
N LYS A 176 -14.92 1.01 3.93
CA LYS A 176 -15.97 0.74 4.92
C LYS A 176 -15.39 0.15 6.20
N ILE A 177 -14.43 -0.78 6.10
CA ILE A 177 -13.73 -1.36 7.25
C ILE A 177 -13.03 -0.25 8.05
N LEU A 178 -12.30 0.65 7.37
CA LEU A 178 -11.63 1.78 8.02
C LEU A 178 -12.61 2.72 8.72
N ASP A 179 -13.73 3.06 8.07
CA ASP A 179 -14.74 3.94 8.64
C ASP A 179 -15.35 3.33 9.93
N GLU A 180 -15.62 2.02 9.94
CA GLU A 180 -16.13 1.32 11.14
C GLU A 180 -15.09 1.24 12.27
N ILE A 181 -13.82 1.00 11.94
CA ILE A 181 -12.72 1.02 12.93
C ILE A 181 -12.64 2.40 13.59
N MET A 182 -12.74 3.48 12.81
CA MET A 182 -12.69 4.85 13.31
C MET A 182 -13.91 5.22 14.15
N ALA A 183 -15.11 4.80 13.73
CA ALA A 183 -16.33 5.02 14.48
C ALA A 183 -16.25 4.35 15.86
N ASN A 184 -15.85 3.07 15.91
CA ASN A 184 -15.69 2.34 17.16
C ASN A 184 -14.62 2.96 18.08
N LYS A 185 -13.50 3.43 17.52
CA LYS A 185 -12.48 4.15 18.31
C LYS A 185 -13.02 5.44 18.93
N ALA A 186 -13.80 6.23 18.17
CA ALA A 186 -14.39 7.46 18.66
C ALA A 186 -15.42 7.19 19.78
N GLU A 187 -16.18 6.11 19.69
CA GLU A 187 -17.11 5.67 20.74
C GLU A 187 -16.36 5.29 22.03
N LEU A 188 -15.32 4.45 21.93
CA LEU A 188 -14.49 4.05 23.08
C LEU A 188 -13.86 5.27 23.78
N GLN A 189 -13.27 6.20 23.03
CA GLN A 189 -12.70 7.44 23.59
C GLN A 189 -13.76 8.30 24.29
N ALA A 190 -14.97 8.40 23.73
CA ALA A 190 -16.07 9.14 24.35
C ALA A 190 -16.56 8.49 25.65
N GLU A 191 -16.53 7.15 25.75
CA GLU A 191 -16.87 6.42 26.96
C GLU A 191 -15.81 6.60 28.06
N GLU A 192 -14.52 6.53 27.72
CA GLU A 192 -13.40 6.75 28.65
C GLU A 192 -13.43 8.18 29.23
N LEU A 193 -13.70 9.19 28.40
CA LEU A 193 -13.82 10.58 28.84
C LEU A 193 -15.00 10.77 29.81
N LYS A 194 -16.13 10.09 29.57
CA LYS A 194 -17.30 10.12 30.47
C LYS A 194 -17.00 9.41 31.81
N ALA A 195 -16.26 8.30 31.78
CA ALA A 195 -15.85 7.58 32.98
C ALA A 195 -14.88 8.41 33.84
N ASN A 196 -13.88 9.03 33.21
CA ASN A 196 -12.89 9.87 33.90
C ASN A 196 -13.46 11.21 34.42
N GLY A 197 -14.46 11.79 33.73
CA GLY A 197 -15.17 12.98 34.19
C GLY A 197 -15.96 12.75 35.49
N LYS A 198 -16.68 11.62 35.59
CA LYS A 198 -17.46 11.25 36.79
C LYS A 198 -16.57 10.95 38.01
N GLY A 199 -15.33 10.51 37.80
CA GLY A 199 -14.35 10.30 38.87
C GLY A 199 -13.84 11.60 39.51
N LYS A 200 -13.75 12.70 38.75
CA LYS A 200 -13.29 14.01 39.25
C LYS A 200 -14.37 14.77 40.03
N GLU A 201 -15.65 14.61 39.71
CA GLU A 201 -16.74 15.23 40.48
C GLU A 201 -16.90 14.60 41.86
N LYS A 202 -16.80 13.28 41.99
CA LYS A 202 -16.87 12.59 43.30
C LYS A 202 -15.72 12.93 44.26
N ASN A 203 -14.55 13.34 43.75
CA ASN A 203 -13.42 13.75 44.60
C ASN A 203 -13.47 15.24 45.03
N LYS A 204 -14.23 16.09 44.33
CA LYS A 204 -14.45 17.48 44.76
C LYS A 204 -15.42 17.59 45.94
N ASP A 205 -16.40 16.70 46.04
CA ASP A 205 -17.35 16.68 47.14
C ASP A 205 -16.78 16.11 48.46
N LYS A 206 -15.68 15.33 48.39
CA LYS A 206 -15.02 14.79 49.60
C LYS A 206 -14.02 15.73 50.27
N ASN A 207 -13.59 16.81 49.60
CA ASN A 207 -12.64 17.80 50.14
C ASN A 207 -13.31 19.09 50.66
N LYS A 208 -14.64 19.09 50.80
CA LYS A 208 -15.43 20.22 51.34
C LYS A 208 -16.06 19.94 52.71
N THR A 209 -15.66 18.88 53.40
CA THR A 209 -16.05 18.58 54.79
C THR A 209 -14.83 18.70 55.68
#